data_AF-A0A4Q2TYQ1-F1
#
_entry.id   AF-A0A4Q2TYQ1-F1
#
_cell.length_a   1.000
_cell.length_b   1.000
_cell.length_c   1.000
_cell.angle_alpha   90.00
_cell.angle_beta   90.00
_cell.angle_gamma   90.00
#
_symmetry.space_group_name_H-M   'P 1'
#
loop_
_entity.id
_entity.type
_entity.pdbx_description
1 polymer ?
#
loop_
_entity_poly.entity_id
_entity_poly.type
_entity_poly.pdbx_seq_one_letter_code
_entity_poly.pdbx_strand_id
1 'polypeptide(L)' 'MHTGLGLLRLDPDDFWRLSPREFAAMTGAFAPAVPLLARAGFEALMRRFPDEEKKR' A
#
# COMPACT_ATOMS: atom_id res chain seq x y z
N MET A 1 -6.97 -9.27 -4.55
CA MET A 1 -6.91 -9.55 -3.09
C MET A 1 -5.57 -10.21 -2.76
N HIS A 2 -4.53 -9.43 -2.49
CA HIS A 2 -3.19 -9.94 -2.12
C HIS A 2 -2.81 -9.68 -0.65
N THR A 3 -3.71 -9.07 0.13
CA THR A 3 -3.46 -8.60 1.50
C THR A 3 -3.59 -9.68 2.58
N GLY A 4 -4.13 -10.87 2.25
CA GLY A 4 -4.23 -12.00 3.17
C GLY A 4 -2.94 -12.83 3.25
N LEU A 5 -3.00 -14.07 2.77
CA LEU A 5 -1.96 -15.11 2.91
C LEU A 5 -0.55 -14.73 2.44
N GLY A 6 -0.40 -13.75 1.53
CA GLY A 6 0.91 -13.32 1.02
C GLY A 6 1.60 -12.24 1.85
N LEU A 7 0.83 -11.36 2.50
CA LEU A 7 1.36 -10.19 3.21
C LEU A 7 1.57 -10.48 4.71
N LEU A 8 0.65 -11.26 5.30
CA LEU A 8 0.68 -11.58 6.74
C LEU A 8 1.47 -12.87 7.04
N ARG A 9 1.75 -13.71 6.03
CA ARG A 9 2.47 -15.01 6.16
C ARG A 9 1.91 -15.91 7.27
N LEU A 10 0.61 -15.85 7.51
CA LEU A 10 -0.07 -16.69 8.50
C LEU A 10 -0.28 -18.10 7.94
N ASP A 11 -0.29 -19.07 8.85
CA ASP A 11 -0.83 -20.39 8.54
C ASP A 11 -2.33 -20.25 8.13
N PRO A 12 -2.82 -21.03 7.16
CA PRO A 12 -4.21 -20.97 6.73
C PRO A 12 -5.23 -21.15 7.87
N ASP A 13 -4.96 -22.01 8.85
CA ASP A 13 -5.89 -22.26 9.95
C ASP A 13 -5.99 -21.04 10.87
N ASP A 14 -4.86 -20.41 11.17
CA ASP A 14 -4.82 -19.18 11.97
C ASP A 14 -5.52 -18.03 11.25
N PHE A 15 -5.35 -17.93 9.93
CA PHE A 15 -6.03 -16.92 9.10
C PHE A 15 -7.56 -17.04 9.19
N TRP A 16 -8.11 -18.26 9.11
CA TRP A 16 -9.56 -18.47 9.18
C TRP A 16 -10.14 -18.31 10.58
N ARG A 17 -9.31 -18.34 11.62
CA ARG A 17 -9.71 -18.09 13.01
C ARG A 17 -9.75 -16.61 13.36
N LEU A 18 -9.14 -15.75 12.55
CA LEU A 18 -9.14 -14.30 12.80
C LEU A 18 -10.55 -13.73 12.74
N SER A 19 -10.88 -12.88 13.71
CA SER A 19 -12.02 -11.99 13.60
C SER A 19 -11.76 -10.90 12.54
N PRO A 20 -12.80 -10.35 11.91
CA PRO A 20 -12.65 -9.22 10.98
C PRO A 20 -11.92 -8.01 11.59
N ARG A 21 -12.04 -7.80 12.91
CA ARG A 21 -11.37 -6.72 13.63
C ARG A 21 -9.87 -6.96 13.76
N GLU A 22 -9.46 -8.18 14.05
CA GLU A 22 -8.04 -8.56 14.12
C GLU A 22 -7.40 -8.47 12.74
N PHE A 23 -8.09 -8.94 11.70
CA PHE A 23 -7.63 -8.79 10.31
C PHE A 23 -7.45 -7.32 9.91
N ALA A 24 -8.42 -6.45 10.24
CA ALA A 24 -8.33 -5.01 9.98
C ALA A 24 -7.13 -4.36 10.70
N ALA A 25 -6.84 -4.77 11.94
CA ALA A 25 -5.68 -4.29 12.68
C ALA A 25 -4.36 -4.73 12.02
N MET A 26 -4.24 -6.00 11.65
CA MET A 26 -3.03 -6.56 11.03
C MET A 26 -2.75 -5.98 9.64
N THR A 27 -3.79 -5.61 8.90
CA THR A 27 -3.66 -4.97 7.57
C THR A 27 -3.45 -3.46 7.65
N GLY A 28 -3.33 -2.88 8.85
CA GLY A 28 -3.10 -1.46 9.03
C GLY A 28 -4.33 -0.58 8.75
N ALA A 29 -5.55 -1.15 8.74
CA ALA A 29 -6.78 -0.38 8.51
C ALA A 29 -7.05 0.67 9.60
N PHE A 30 -6.45 0.53 10.78
CA PHE A 30 -6.51 1.51 11.87
C PHE A 30 -5.28 2.42 11.96
N ALA A 31 -4.30 2.26 11.06
CA ALA A 31 -3.17 3.17 11.02
C ALA A 31 -3.67 4.58 10.62
N PRO A 32 -3.11 5.66 11.21
CA PRO A 32 -3.43 7.01 10.78
C PRO A 32 -3.15 7.12 9.27
N ALA A 33 -4.09 7.71 8.53
CA ALA A 33 -3.93 7.93 7.11
C ALA A 33 -2.69 8.81 6.88
N VAL A 34 -1.59 8.19 6.43
CA VAL A 34 -0.42 8.94 5.96
C VAL A 34 -0.80 9.53 4.60
N PRO A 35 -0.51 10.81 4.32
CA PRO A 35 -0.72 11.36 2.99
C PRO A 35 0.13 10.57 2.00
N LEU A 36 -0.50 9.65 1.27
CA LEU A 36 0.12 8.96 0.15
C LEU A 36 0.29 9.96 -0.99
N LEU A 37 1.35 9.79 -1.78
CA LEU A 37 1.55 10.60 -2.98
C LEU A 37 0.38 10.37 -3.93
N ALA A 38 -0.55 11.34 -3.96
CA ALA A 38 -1.68 11.31 -4.87
C ALA A 38 -1.20 11.53 -6.31
N ARG A 39 -2.01 11.07 -7.28
CA ARG A 39 -1.71 11.26 -8.72
C ARG A 39 -1.42 12.72 -9.06
N ALA A 40 -2.20 13.65 -8.53
CA ALA A 40 -2.00 15.08 -8.75
C ALA A 40 -0.64 15.59 -8.21
N GLY A 41 -0.18 15.08 -7.07
CA GLY A 41 1.13 15.40 -6.51
C GLY A 41 2.27 14.85 -7.38
N PHE A 42 2.10 13.64 -7.90
CA PHE A 42 3.03 13.05 -8.86
C PHE A 42 3.13 13.85 -10.17
N GLU A 43 1.99 14.27 -10.73
CA GLU A 43 1.96 15.13 -11.93
C GLU A 43 2.62 16.49 -11.71
N ALA A 44 2.46 17.07 -10.52
CA ALA A 44 3.16 18.30 -10.15
C ALA A 44 4.68 18.09 -10.12
N LEU A 45 5.16 16.95 -9.60
CA LEU A 45 6.58 16.59 -9.61
C LEU A 45 7.12 16.40 -11.03
N MET A 46 6.40 15.68 -11.89
CA MET A 46 6.80 15.48 -13.30
C MET A 46 6.94 16.81 -14.04
N ARG A 47 6.02 17.76 -13.83
CA ARG A 47 6.11 19.09 -14.43
C ARG A 47 7.28 19.91 -13.85
N ARG A 48 7.60 19.71 -12.58
CA ARG A 48 8.67 20.43 -11.89
C ARG A 48 10.05 19.93 -12.30
N PHE A 49 10.17 18.64 -12.58
CA PHE A 49 11.40 17.95 -12.95
C PHE A 49 11.19 17.15 -14.24
N PRO A 50 11.09 17.82 -15.40
CA PRO A 50 10.98 17.13 -16.68
C PRO A 50 12.26 16.34 -16.98
N ASP A 51 12.12 15.09 -17.43
CA ASP A 51 13.26 14.28 -17.84
C ASP A 51 13.92 14.90 -19.08
N GLU A 52 15.25 15.03 -19.06
CA GLU A 52 16.02 15.41 -20.24
C GLU A 52 16.32 14.17 -21.08
N GLU A 53 16.00 14.22 -22.37
CA GLU A 53 16.37 13.18 -23.33
C GLU A 53 17.90 13.08 -23.41
N LYS A 54 18.48 12.02 -22.85
CA LYS A 54 19.88 11.66 -23.14
C LYS A 54 19.96 11.20 -24.60
N LYS A 55 20.36 12.12 -25.49
CA LYS A 55 20.79 11.78 -26.85
C LYS A 55 21.90 10.74 -26.77
N ARG A 56 21.63 9.55 -27.29
CA ARG A 56 22.63 8.50 -27.55
C ARG A 56 23.49 8.86 -28.74
#